data_AF-A0A8D9FFW5-F1
#
_entry.id   AF-A0A8D9FFW5-F1
#
_cell.length_a   1.000
_cell.length_b   1.000
_cell.length_c   1.000
_cell.angle_alpha   90.00
_cell.angle_beta   90.00
_cell.angle_gamma   90.00
#
_symmetry.space_group_name_H-M   'P 1'
#
loop_
_entity.id
_entity.type
_entity.pdbx_description
1 polymer ?
#
loop_
_entity_poly.entity_id
_entity_poly.type
_entity_poly.pdbx_seq_one_letter_code
_entity_poly.pdbx_strand_id
1 'polypeptide(L)'
;YLFKYLDKISKIYLFYLSGNKPNWFCIKILPIVSPKIRPLIPLSTGKFATSDLNELYRKIISRNLRLKNVKLLGIPKQILINERILLQESVNSLFDNERTENPILTSSKRVLKSFSSSIKGKYGRFRQNLLGKRVDFSGRTVISVEPNLHLYQCGLPILIGLELFKPFIYCELKKKK
;
A
#
# COMPACT_ATOMS: atom_id res chain seq x y z
N TYR A 1 34.58 -18.98 9.27
CA TYR A 1 34.23 -18.50 10.63
C TYR A 1 34.47 -17.01 10.83
N LEU A 2 35.64 -16.47 10.48
CA LEU A 2 35.98 -15.04 10.62
C LEU A 2 34.95 -14.09 9.98
N PHE A 3 34.51 -14.36 8.75
CA PHE A 3 33.50 -13.56 8.04
C PHE A 3 32.17 -13.40 8.79
N LYS A 4 31.73 -14.44 9.51
CA LYS A 4 30.49 -14.39 10.31
C LYS A 4 30.62 -13.43 11.51
N TYR A 5 31.81 -13.33 12.09
CA TYR A 5 32.09 -12.38 13.17
C TYR A 5 32.21 -10.95 12.64
N LEU A 6 32.87 -10.77 11.49
CA LEU A 6 32.94 -9.47 10.81
C LEU A 6 31.54 -8.94 10.46
N ASP A 7 30.64 -9.78 9.95
CA ASP A 7 29.24 -9.40 9.67
C ASP A 7 28.44 -9.02 10.92
N LYS A 8 28.74 -9.62 12.07
CA LYS A 8 28.10 -9.25 13.34
C LYS A 8 28.64 -7.91 13.85
N ILE A 9 29.95 -7.76 13.82
CA ILE A 9 30.64 -6.53 14.25
C ILE A 9 30.18 -5.36 13.37
N SER A 10 30.10 -5.54 12.05
CA SER A 10 29.65 -4.50 11.13
C SER A 10 28.22 -4.03 11.44
N LYS A 11 27.29 -4.96 11.71
CA LYS A 11 25.92 -4.61 12.14
C LYS A 11 25.90 -3.83 13.45
N ILE A 12 26.64 -4.29 14.46
CA ILE A 12 26.73 -3.60 15.77
C ILE A 12 27.33 -2.20 15.59
N TYR A 13 28.38 -2.08 14.78
CA TYR A 13 29.04 -0.81 14.48
C TYR A 13 28.11 0.17 13.75
N LEU A 14 27.31 -0.30 12.79
CA LEU A 14 26.29 0.52 12.13
C LEU A 14 25.20 1.00 13.09
N PHE A 15 24.78 0.16 14.05
CA PHE A 15 23.85 0.58 15.12
C PHE A 15 24.47 1.67 16.00
N TYR A 16 25.73 1.49 16.38
CA TYR A 16 26.47 2.46 17.17
C TYR A 16 26.59 3.81 16.45
N LEU A 17 27.01 3.82 15.18
CA LEU A 17 27.16 5.03 14.38
C LEU A 17 25.83 5.76 14.12
N SER A 18 24.75 5.02 13.90
CA SER A 18 23.44 5.62 13.58
C SER A 18 22.68 6.16 14.79
N GLY A 19 23.14 5.88 16.02
CA GLY A 19 22.44 6.25 17.26
C GLY A 19 21.11 5.51 17.48
N ASN A 20 20.79 4.54 16.62
CA ASN A 20 19.57 3.75 16.70
C ASN A 20 19.64 2.80 17.90
N LYS A 21 18.57 2.78 18.72
CA LYS A 21 18.51 1.91 19.91
C LYS A 21 17.88 0.57 19.56
N PRO A 22 18.45 -0.58 20.01
CA PRO A 22 17.86 -1.90 19.77
C PRO A 22 16.43 -2.04 20.27
N ASN A 23 16.05 -1.33 21.34
CA ASN A 23 14.70 -1.34 21.88
C ASN A 23 13.63 -0.86 20.87
N TRP A 24 14.01 -0.15 19.81
CA TRP A 24 13.09 0.31 18.76
C TRP A 24 12.55 -0.83 17.88
N PHE A 25 13.20 -2.00 17.88
CA PHE A 25 12.64 -3.20 17.27
C PHE A 25 11.42 -3.74 18.02
N CYS A 26 11.29 -3.43 19.31
CA CYS A 26 10.16 -3.83 20.13
C CYS A 26 9.07 -2.76 20.09
N ILE A 27 8.06 -2.96 19.24
CA ILE A 27 6.95 -2.02 19.06
C ILE A 27 6.01 -2.09 20.28
N LYS A 28 5.96 -1.01 21.07
CA LYS A 28 4.97 -0.85 22.16
C LYS A 28 3.69 -0.18 21.70
N ILE A 29 3.81 0.76 20.76
CA ILE A 29 2.71 1.57 20.22
C ILE A 29 2.73 1.39 18.71
N LEU A 30 1.69 0.75 18.18
CA LEU A 30 1.56 0.51 16.75
C LEU A 30 0.85 1.69 16.08
N PRO A 31 1.51 2.45 15.18
CA PRO A 31 0.86 3.54 14.46
C PRO A 31 -0.19 3.01 13.49
N ILE A 32 -1.32 3.72 13.42
CA ILE A 32 -2.40 3.43 12.47
C ILE A 32 -2.31 4.45 11.33
N VAL A 33 -2.21 3.96 10.10
CA VAL A 33 -2.15 4.84 8.92
C VAL A 33 -3.47 5.59 8.71
N SER A 34 -3.37 6.78 8.12
CA SER A 34 -4.52 7.65 7.84
C SER A 34 -5.61 6.91 7.03
N PRO A 35 -6.91 7.15 7.31
CA PRO A 35 -8.03 6.59 6.55
C PRO A 35 -7.93 6.82 5.03
N LYS A 36 -7.27 7.89 4.57
CA LYS A 36 -7.06 8.17 3.14
C LYS A 36 -6.29 7.05 2.42
N ILE A 37 -5.36 6.38 3.11
CA ILE A 37 -4.55 5.28 2.54
C ILE A 37 -5.32 3.95 2.61
N ARG A 38 -6.30 3.85 3.52
CA ARG A 38 -7.12 2.66 3.77
C ARG A 38 -8.63 2.98 3.65
N PRO A 39 -9.09 3.42 2.46
CA PRO A 39 -10.44 3.94 2.31
C PRO A 39 -11.51 2.88 2.52
N LEU A 40 -12.71 3.35 2.88
CA LEU A 40 -13.93 2.59 2.96
C LEU A 40 -14.91 3.25 1.99
N ILE A 41 -15.26 2.53 0.92
CA ILE A 41 -16.01 3.08 -0.21
C ILE A 41 -17.40 2.43 -0.21
N PRO A 42 -18.50 3.21 -0.12
CA PRO A 42 -19.83 2.67 -0.27
C PRO A 42 -20.08 2.22 -1.71
N LEU A 43 -20.71 1.06 -1.88
CA LEU A 43 -21.20 0.57 -3.18
C LEU A 43 -22.70 0.90 -3.30
N SER A 44 -23.18 0.94 -4.54
CA SER A 44 -24.60 1.12 -4.88
C SER A 44 -25.54 0.08 -4.24
N THR A 45 -25.01 -1.08 -3.84
CA THR A 45 -25.75 -2.20 -3.23
C THR A 45 -25.89 -2.10 -1.70
N GLY A 46 -25.56 -0.94 -1.10
CA GLY A 46 -25.55 -0.77 0.37
C GLY A 46 -24.40 -1.51 1.07
N LYS A 47 -23.54 -2.19 0.32
CA LYS A 47 -22.30 -2.82 0.82
C LYS A 47 -21.16 -1.81 0.86
N PHE A 48 -20.12 -2.11 1.63
CA PHE A 48 -18.90 -1.30 1.69
C PHE A 48 -17.70 -2.10 1.19
N ALA A 49 -16.90 -1.49 0.31
CA ALA A 49 -15.58 -1.98 -0.05
C ALA A 49 -14.57 -1.42 0.94
N THR A 50 -13.83 -2.30 1.60
CA THR A 50 -12.80 -1.93 2.58
C THR A 50 -11.43 -2.30 2.08
N SER A 51 -10.42 -1.47 2.35
CA SER A 51 -9.02 -1.85 2.18
C SER A 51 -8.63 -3.05 3.06
N ASP A 52 -7.85 -3.98 2.52
CA ASP A 52 -7.30 -5.15 3.24
C ASP A 52 -6.59 -4.77 4.56
N LEU A 53 -5.93 -3.60 4.60
CA LEU A 53 -5.27 -3.10 5.81
C LEU A 53 -6.24 -2.94 6.98
N ASN A 54 -7.51 -2.57 6.72
CA ASN A 54 -8.51 -2.41 7.77
C ASN A 54 -8.81 -3.75 8.45
N GLU A 55 -8.84 -4.86 7.72
CA GLU A 55 -9.05 -6.19 8.30
C GLU A 55 -7.87 -6.64 9.16
N LEU A 56 -6.64 -6.37 8.71
CA LEU A 56 -5.42 -6.67 9.45
C LEU A 56 -5.37 -5.87 10.76
N TYR A 57 -5.66 -4.56 10.70
CA TYR A 57 -5.76 -3.73 11.91
C TYR A 57 -6.86 -4.20 12.86
N ARG A 58 -8.05 -4.54 12.34
CA ARG A 58 -9.17 -5.05 13.14
C ARG A 58 -8.76 -6.29 13.93
N LYS A 59 -8.03 -7.23 13.32
CA LYS A 59 -7.53 -8.43 14.00
C LYS A 59 -6.59 -8.08 15.15
N ILE A 60 -5.62 -7.18 14.94
CA ILE A 60 -4.70 -6.74 15.99
C ILE A 60 -5.44 -6.10 17.15
N ILE A 61 -6.37 -5.18 16.87
CA ILE A 61 -7.16 -4.49 17.90
C ILE A 61 -7.97 -5.51 18.71
N SER A 62 -8.65 -6.43 18.04
CA SER A 62 -9.44 -7.48 18.69
C SER A 62 -8.58 -8.39 19.59
N ARG A 63 -7.40 -8.82 19.11
CA ARG A 63 -6.45 -9.62 19.91
C ARG A 63 -5.90 -8.85 21.10
N ASN A 64 -5.57 -7.57 20.93
CA ASN A 64 -5.06 -6.74 22.01
C ASN A 64 -6.12 -6.50 23.10
N LEU A 65 -7.37 -6.24 22.71
CA LEU A 65 -8.50 -6.12 23.64
C LEU A 65 -8.74 -7.44 24.40
N ARG A 66 -8.68 -8.57 23.68
CA ARG A 66 -8.81 -9.89 24.30
C ARG A 66 -7.68 -10.16 25.30
N LEU A 67 -6.42 -9.89 24.96
CA LEU A 67 -5.27 -10.01 25.86
C LEU A 67 -5.46 -9.16 27.12
N LYS A 68 -5.96 -7.92 26.98
CA LYS A 68 -6.25 -7.02 28.11
C LYS A 68 -7.29 -7.63 29.06
N ASN A 69 -8.37 -8.18 28.52
CA ASN A 69 -9.43 -8.81 29.30
C ASN A 69 -8.94 -10.09 30.00
N VAL A 70 -8.18 -10.92 29.29
CA VAL A 70 -7.57 -12.15 29.84
C VAL A 70 -6.66 -11.83 31.02
N LYS A 71 -5.88 -10.74 30.93
CA LYS A 71 -5.01 -10.28 32.02
C LYS A 71 -5.81 -9.80 33.24
N LEU A 72 -6.94 -9.13 33.05
CA LEU A 72 -7.79 -8.64 34.14
C LEU A 72 -8.47 -9.77 34.91
N LEU A 73 -8.89 -10.84 34.22
CA LEU A 73 -9.57 -12.00 34.79
C LEU A 73 -8.63 -12.97 35.53
N GLY A 74 -7.32 -12.71 35.58
CA GLY A 74 -6.37 -13.57 36.29
C GLY A 74 -6.20 -14.97 35.68
N ILE A 75 -6.48 -15.12 34.38
CA ILE A 75 -6.43 -16.40 33.67
C ILE A 75 -4.99 -16.98 33.69
N PRO A 76 -4.83 -18.33 33.71
CA PRO A 76 -3.53 -19.00 33.73
C PRO A 76 -2.49 -18.48 32.71
N LYS A 77 -1.22 -18.56 33.10
CA LYS A 77 -0.08 -18.07 32.32
C LYS A 77 -0.01 -18.64 30.90
N GLN A 78 -0.37 -19.91 30.71
CA GLN A 78 -0.36 -20.58 29.41
C GLN A 78 -1.27 -19.88 28.39
N ILE A 79 -2.48 -19.52 28.78
CA ILE A 79 -3.43 -18.83 27.89
C ILE A 79 -2.91 -17.43 27.56
N LEU A 80 -2.31 -16.75 28.55
CA LEU A 80 -1.71 -15.43 28.34
C LEU A 80 -0.53 -15.47 27.35
N ILE A 81 0.30 -16.52 27.40
CA ILE A 81 1.38 -16.74 26.42
C ILE A 81 0.81 -16.97 25.02
N ASN A 82 -0.21 -17.82 24.90
CA ASN A 82 -0.85 -18.08 23.60
C ASN A 82 -1.47 -16.81 22.99
N GLU A 83 -2.16 -15.98 23.79
CA GLU A 83 -2.71 -14.71 23.30
C GLU A 83 -1.61 -13.73 22.87
N ARG A 84 -0.45 -13.74 23.54
CA ARG A 84 0.72 -12.94 23.11
C ARG A 84 1.28 -13.42 21.77
N ILE A 85 1.38 -14.73 21.56
CA ILE A 85 1.84 -15.32 20.28
C ILE A 85 0.88 -14.88 19.16
N LEU A 86 -0.43 -15.06 19.36
CA LEU A 86 -1.44 -14.69 18.37
C LEU A 86 -1.48 -13.18 18.07
N LEU A 87 -1.23 -12.34 19.08
CA LEU A 87 -1.09 -10.90 18.89
C LEU A 87 0.14 -10.58 18.06
N GLN A 88 1.29 -11.22 18.35
CA GLN A 88 2.52 -11.03 17.60
C GLN A 88 2.39 -11.49 16.14
N GLU A 89 1.75 -12.64 15.90
CA GLU A 89 1.44 -13.13 14.55
C GLU A 89 0.56 -12.14 13.78
N SER A 90 -0.47 -11.58 14.44
CA SER A 90 -1.33 -10.57 13.82
C SER A 90 -0.56 -9.31 13.43
N VAL A 91 0.39 -8.87 14.26
CA VAL A 91 1.29 -7.74 13.96
C VAL A 91 2.24 -8.09 12.82
N ASN A 92 2.80 -9.31 12.79
CA ASN A 92 3.66 -9.78 11.71
C ASN A 92 2.91 -9.78 10.37
N SER A 93 1.66 -10.28 10.34
CA SER A 93 0.82 -10.26 9.15
C SER A 93 0.52 -8.84 8.65
N LEU A 94 0.34 -7.86 9.55
CA LEU A 94 0.14 -6.47 9.13
C LEU A 94 1.34 -5.94 8.32
N PHE A 95 2.56 -6.28 8.74
CA PHE A 95 3.78 -5.85 8.05
C PHE A 95 4.09 -6.69 6.80
N ASP A 96 4.04 -8.02 6.89
CA ASP A 96 4.45 -8.92 5.80
C ASP A 96 3.64 -10.24 5.75
N ASN A 97 2.32 -10.15 5.57
CA ASN A 97 1.41 -11.32 5.48
C ASN A 97 1.78 -12.36 4.41
N GLU A 98 2.41 -11.96 3.31
CA GLU A 98 2.69 -12.87 2.19
C GLU A 98 3.85 -13.82 2.49
N ARG A 99 4.67 -13.53 3.50
CA ARG A 99 5.81 -14.35 3.90
C ARG A 99 5.55 -15.25 5.11
N THR A 100 4.44 -15.05 5.81
CA THR A 100 4.07 -15.90 6.94
C THR A 100 3.57 -17.26 6.43
N GLU A 101 3.96 -18.35 7.11
CA GLU A 101 3.57 -19.73 6.75
C GLU A 101 2.04 -19.89 6.62
N ASN A 102 1.30 -19.24 7.52
CA ASN A 102 -0.17 -19.23 7.52
C ASN A 102 -0.69 -17.80 7.26
N PRO A 103 -0.78 -17.36 5.99
CA PRO A 103 -1.22 -16.03 5.66
C PRO A 103 -2.69 -15.82 6.00
N ILE A 104 -3.03 -14.60 6.42
CA ILE A 104 -4.43 -14.25 6.67
C ILE A 104 -5.16 -14.10 5.34
N LEU A 105 -6.23 -14.89 5.19
CA LEU A 105 -7.08 -14.91 4.01
C LEU A 105 -8.38 -14.11 4.24
N THR A 106 -8.91 -13.59 3.14
CA THR A 106 -10.28 -13.08 3.01
C THR A 106 -11.29 -14.23 2.96
N SER A 107 -12.58 -13.91 3.07
CA SER A 107 -13.68 -14.88 2.87
C SER A 107 -13.62 -15.57 1.50
N SER A 108 -13.06 -14.92 0.47
CA SER A 108 -12.87 -15.48 -0.87
C SER A 108 -11.55 -16.24 -1.02
N LYS A 109 -10.92 -16.70 0.08
CA LYS A 109 -9.61 -17.40 0.12
C LYS A 109 -8.44 -16.63 -0.51
N ARG A 110 -8.59 -15.34 -0.80
CA ARG A 110 -7.50 -14.48 -1.28
C ARG A 110 -6.67 -13.98 -0.09
N VAL A 111 -5.35 -14.01 -0.20
CA VAL A 111 -4.43 -13.43 0.80
C VAL A 111 -4.66 -11.91 0.94
N LEU A 112 -4.76 -11.43 2.17
CA LEU A 112 -4.84 -10.01 2.47
C LEU A 112 -3.50 -9.31 2.19
N LYS A 113 -3.55 -8.16 1.52
CA LYS A 113 -2.37 -7.35 1.25
C LYS A 113 -1.87 -6.63 2.50
N SER A 114 -0.58 -6.78 2.79
CA SER A 114 0.12 -6.17 3.92
C SER A 114 0.74 -4.82 3.55
N PHE A 115 1.43 -4.17 4.49
CA PHE A 115 2.21 -2.98 4.18
C PHE A 115 3.35 -3.26 3.19
N SER A 116 4.07 -4.36 3.38
CA SER A 116 5.17 -4.78 2.48
C SER A 116 4.67 -4.94 1.05
N SER A 117 3.52 -5.58 0.82
CA SER A 117 2.98 -5.77 -0.52
C SER A 117 2.30 -4.54 -1.12
N SER A 118 1.84 -3.61 -0.27
CA SER A 118 1.40 -2.29 -0.73
C SER A 118 2.56 -1.47 -1.30
N ILE A 119 3.79 -1.71 -0.84
CA ILE A 119 4.98 -0.96 -1.24
C ILE A 119 5.70 -1.65 -2.41
N LYS A 120 5.86 -2.97 -2.34
CA LYS A 120 6.64 -3.78 -3.28
C LYS A 120 5.82 -4.26 -4.49
N GLY A 121 6.53 -4.72 -5.51
CA GLY A 121 5.92 -5.35 -6.69
C GLY A 121 5.49 -4.39 -7.79
N LYS A 122 4.98 -4.94 -8.90
CA LYS A 122 4.52 -4.17 -10.08
C LYS A 122 3.38 -3.21 -9.75
N TYR A 123 2.44 -3.67 -8.92
CA TYR A 123 1.29 -2.90 -8.44
C TYR A 123 1.56 -2.23 -7.08
N GLY A 124 2.82 -2.19 -6.64
CA GLY A 124 3.24 -1.49 -5.44
C GLY A 124 3.31 0.01 -5.67
N ARG A 125 3.22 0.79 -4.58
CA ARG A 125 3.20 2.26 -4.62
C ARG A 125 4.39 2.87 -5.38
N PHE A 126 5.60 2.34 -5.23
CA PHE A 126 6.76 2.88 -5.93
C PHE A 126 6.63 2.76 -7.45
N ARG A 127 6.34 1.55 -7.95
CA ARG A 127 6.31 1.32 -9.40
C ARG A 127 5.05 1.88 -10.06
N GLN A 128 3.91 1.77 -9.41
CA GLN A 128 2.63 2.16 -10.00
C GLN A 128 2.33 3.66 -9.84
N ASN A 129 2.80 4.30 -8.77
CA ASN A 129 2.41 5.68 -8.45
C ASN A 129 3.58 6.67 -8.47
N LEU A 130 4.83 6.23 -8.29
CA LEU A 130 5.97 7.14 -8.26
C LEU A 130 6.76 7.13 -9.58
N LEU A 131 7.01 5.97 -10.18
CA LEU A 131 7.77 5.87 -11.44
C LEU A 131 6.96 6.26 -12.69
N GLY A 132 5.66 6.05 -12.68
CA GLY A 132 4.76 6.44 -13.75
C GLY A 132 3.43 6.88 -13.17
N LYS A 133 2.87 7.98 -13.69
CA LYS A 133 1.56 8.48 -13.28
C LYS A 133 0.68 8.65 -14.51
N ARG A 134 -0.63 8.61 -14.27
CA ARG A 134 -1.58 9.09 -15.26
C ARG A 134 -1.44 10.61 -15.36
N VAL A 135 -1.50 11.10 -16.58
CA VAL A 135 -1.36 12.51 -16.89
C VAL A 135 -2.61 12.99 -17.60
N ASP A 136 -3.04 14.20 -17.26
CA ASP A 136 -4.09 14.90 -17.98
C ASP A 136 -3.57 15.36 -19.36
N PHE A 137 -4.48 15.79 -20.24
CA PHE A 137 -4.15 16.19 -21.62
C PHE A 137 -3.40 15.11 -22.41
N SER A 138 -3.80 13.85 -22.23
CA SER A 138 -3.30 12.71 -22.99
C SER A 138 -4.44 11.96 -23.68
N GLY A 139 -4.14 11.38 -24.84
CA GLY A 139 -5.09 10.62 -25.64
C GLY A 139 -4.44 9.39 -26.27
N ARG A 140 -5.25 8.39 -26.62
CA ARG A 140 -4.80 7.18 -27.32
C ARG A 140 -5.79 6.84 -28.42
N THR A 141 -5.28 6.57 -29.62
CA THR A 141 -6.07 6.13 -30.78
C THR A 141 -5.27 5.10 -31.58
N VAL A 142 -5.95 4.43 -32.52
CA VAL A 142 -5.32 3.57 -33.52
C VAL A 142 -4.57 4.44 -34.52
N ILE A 143 -3.38 3.99 -34.93
CA ILE A 143 -2.58 4.63 -35.98
C ILE A 143 -2.96 4.05 -37.35
N SER A 144 -3.07 4.92 -38.35
CA SER A 144 -3.31 4.57 -39.75
C SER A 144 -2.28 5.28 -40.62
N VAL A 145 -1.93 4.67 -41.76
CA VAL A 145 -0.93 5.23 -42.69
C VAL A 145 -1.58 6.33 -43.53
N GLU A 146 -0.94 7.49 -43.61
CA GLU A 146 -1.33 8.60 -44.48
C GLU A 146 -0.09 9.06 -45.27
N PRO A 147 0.02 8.71 -46.57
CA PRO A 147 1.23 8.95 -47.35
C PRO A 147 1.46 10.42 -47.72
N ASN A 148 0.42 11.26 -47.61
CA ASN A 148 0.46 12.66 -48.02
C ASN A 148 1.03 13.60 -46.94
N LEU A 149 1.27 13.13 -45.72
CA LEU A 149 1.78 13.94 -44.63
C LEU A 149 3.30 14.13 -44.73
N HIS A 150 3.76 15.33 -44.39
CA HIS A 150 5.19 15.58 -44.23
C HIS A 150 5.73 14.94 -42.94
N LEU A 151 7.05 14.76 -42.87
CA LEU A 151 7.74 14.08 -41.74
C LEU A 151 7.47 14.70 -40.36
N TYR A 152 7.14 16.00 -40.31
CA TYR A 152 6.85 16.74 -39.07
C TYR A 152 5.34 16.84 -38.75
N GLN A 153 4.47 16.21 -39.56
CA GLN A 153 3.02 16.30 -39.41
C GLN A 153 2.44 14.97 -38.91
N CYS A 154 1.29 15.06 -38.24
CA CYS A 154 0.46 13.91 -37.92
C CYS A 154 -1.03 14.26 -38.07
N GLY A 155 -1.83 13.27 -38.49
CA GLY A 155 -3.27 13.40 -38.52
C GLY A 155 -3.86 13.21 -37.13
N LEU A 156 -4.57 14.21 -36.62
CA LEU A 156 -5.25 14.13 -35.33
C LEU A 156 -6.78 14.13 -35.55
N PRO A 157 -7.52 13.13 -35.06
CA PRO A 157 -8.97 13.14 -35.12
C PRO A 157 -9.53 14.38 -34.42
N ILE A 158 -10.46 15.07 -35.07
CA ILE A 158 -11.01 16.35 -34.59
C ILE A 158 -11.55 16.23 -33.16
N LEU A 159 -12.28 15.15 -32.85
CA LEU A 159 -12.82 14.93 -31.50
C LEU A 159 -11.72 14.81 -30.42
N ILE A 160 -10.60 14.17 -30.75
CA ILE A 160 -9.45 14.05 -29.83
C ILE A 160 -8.78 15.41 -29.67
N GLY A 161 -8.59 16.15 -30.76
CA GLY A 161 -8.05 17.51 -30.73
C GLY A 161 -8.91 18.45 -29.88
N LEU A 162 -10.23 18.40 -30.05
CA LEU A 162 -11.16 19.22 -29.29
C LEU A 162 -11.04 18.98 -27.78
N GLU A 163 -10.92 17.72 -27.33
CA GLU A 163 -10.81 17.44 -25.90
C GLU A 163 -9.42 17.75 -25.33
N LEU A 164 -8.35 17.47 -26.09
CA LEU A 164 -6.97 17.80 -25.68
C LEU A 164 -6.75 19.32 -25.55
N PHE A 165 -7.28 20.10 -26.48
CA PHE A 165 -7.08 21.56 -26.54
C PHE A 165 -8.25 22.37 -25.97
N LYS A 166 -9.22 21.71 -25.33
CA LYS A 166 -10.42 22.30 -24.72
C LYS A 166 -10.17 23.61 -23.93
N PRO A 167 -9.18 23.70 -23.01
CA PRO A 167 -8.93 24.96 -22.30
C PRO A 167 -8.50 26.10 -23.23
N PHE A 168 -7.69 25.81 -24.26
CA PHE A 168 -7.22 26.82 -25.21
C PHE A 168 -8.35 27.31 -26.13
N ILE A 169 -9.15 26.38 -26.64
CA ILE A 169 -10.32 26.69 -27.49
C ILE A 169 -11.30 27.58 -26.72
N TYR A 170 -11.59 27.25 -25.47
CA TYR A 170 -12.49 28.03 -24.64
C TYR A 170 -11.98 29.47 -24.39
N CYS A 171 -10.67 29.63 -24.19
CA CYS A 171 -10.04 30.94 -24.06
C CYS A 171 -10.17 31.78 -25.33
N GLU A 172 -9.96 31.20 -26.52
CA GLU A 172 -10.14 31.93 -27.78
C GLU A 172 -11.59 32.31 -28.05
N LEU A 173 -12.52 31.40 -27.79
CA LEU A 173 -13.96 31.67 -27.96
C LEU A 173 -14.44 32.80 -27.05
N LYS A 174 -13.87 32.93 -25.85
CA LYS A 174 -14.15 34.06 -24.95
C LYS A 174 -13.60 35.38 -25.46
N LYS A 175 -12.42 35.40 -26.10
CA LYS A 175 -11.81 36.63 -26.64
C LYS A 175 -12.55 37.20 -27.85
N LYS A 176 -13.28 36.34 -28.57
CA LYS A 176 -14.09 36.72 -29.74
C LYS A 176 -15.51 37.18 -29.37
N LYS A 177 -15.88 37.14 -28.09
CA LYS A 177 -17.07 37.80 -27.55
C LYS A 177 -16.70 39.17 -27.03
#